data_AF-A0A0F4I3Y1-F1
#
_entry.id   AF-A0A0F4I3Y1-F1
#
_cell.length_a   1.000
_cell.length_b   1.000
_cell.length_c   1.000
_cell.angle_alpha   90.00
_cell.angle_beta   90.00
_cell.angle_gamma   90.00
#
_symmetry.space_group_name_H-M   'P 1'
#
loop_
_entity.id
_entity.type
_entity.pdbx_description
1 polymer ?
#
loop_
_entity_poly.entity_id
_entity_poly.type
_entity_poly.pdbx_seq_one_letter_code
_entity_poly.pdbx_strand_id
1 'polypeptide(L)'
;EPSPHIDWTSGAVRLLTEPVEWTDGPRPRRAAVSSFGFSGTNAHVVLEQAPEPAPEPAAEAGPAAPFAAPWLLSAKTPDALRAQARSLLPYAQDPGRAALDVAYSLATGRNALEHRAAVIAPDPAGTREALTALADGAPSRAVVRATAVAGSGKHAFLFSGQGSQRLGMGRELHAVFPVFARAFDAACAALDPHLELPLRDVVFGDDAELLGETRFTQPALFAVEVALFRLVES
;
A
#
# COMPACT_ATOMS: atom_id res chain seq x y z
N GLU A 1 43.22 -12.73 20.68
CA GLU A 1 44.52 -12.88 20.02
C GLU A 1 44.45 -14.04 19.02
N PRO A 2 45.16 -13.96 17.87
CA PRO A 2 45.19 -15.03 16.87
C PRO A 2 45.89 -16.30 17.39
N SER A 3 45.49 -17.48 16.89
CA SER A 3 46.04 -18.78 17.34
C SER A 3 47.54 -18.90 17.02
N PRO A 4 48.39 -19.34 17.97
CA PRO A 4 49.83 -19.53 17.71
C PRO A 4 50.12 -20.78 16.87
N HIS A 5 49.13 -21.65 16.65
CA HIS A 5 49.27 -22.88 15.86
C HIS A 5 49.07 -22.67 14.35
N ILE A 6 48.79 -21.43 13.94
CA ILE A 6 48.61 -21.05 12.54
C ILE A 6 49.67 -20.00 12.23
N ASP A 7 50.41 -20.20 11.14
CA ASP A 7 51.30 -19.17 10.61
C ASP A 7 50.47 -18.13 9.84
N TRP A 8 50.21 -17.01 10.50
CA TRP A 8 49.47 -15.89 9.92
C TRP A 8 50.34 -14.98 9.05
N THR A 9 51.66 -15.17 9.01
CA THR A 9 52.60 -14.30 8.30
C THR A 9 52.89 -14.73 6.86
N SER A 10 52.71 -16.02 6.55
CA SER A 10 52.95 -16.58 5.21
C SER A 10 51.72 -16.64 4.30
N GLY A 11 50.52 -16.35 4.82
CA GLY A 11 49.25 -16.54 4.12
C GLY A 11 48.64 -15.27 3.52
N ALA A 12 47.85 -15.44 2.46
CA ALA A 12 46.98 -14.39 1.91
C ALA A 12 45.67 -14.19 2.71
N VAL A 13 45.64 -14.65 3.97
CA VAL A 13 44.44 -14.68 4.82
C VAL A 13 44.68 -13.80 6.04
N ARG A 14 43.72 -12.91 6.33
CA ARG A 14 43.75 -12.03 7.50
C ARG A 14 42.45 -12.16 8.28
N LEU A 15 42.56 -12.17 9.60
CA LEU A 15 41.40 -12.12 10.48
C LEU A 15 40.79 -10.71 10.47
N LEU A 16 39.47 -10.63 10.31
CA LEU A 16 38.70 -9.40 10.50
C LEU A 16 38.44 -9.20 11.99
N THR A 17 39.29 -8.44 12.67
CA THR A 17 39.16 -8.09 14.10
C THR A 17 38.35 -6.82 14.34
N GLU A 18 38.06 -6.07 13.28
CA GLU A 18 37.22 -4.88 13.25
C GLU A 18 36.45 -4.83 11.92
N PRO A 19 35.34 -4.07 11.84
CA PRO A 19 34.65 -3.86 10.57
C PRO A 19 35.58 -3.22 9.54
N VAL A 20 35.68 -3.84 8.37
CA VAL A 20 36.45 -3.32 7.24
C VAL A 20 35.47 -3.08 6.10
N GLU A 21 35.55 -1.89 5.50
CA GLU A 21 34.72 -1.54 4.36
C GLU A 21 34.99 -2.48 3.18
N TRP A 22 33.93 -3.07 2.63
CA TRP A 22 34.01 -3.88 1.42
C TRP A 22 33.63 -3.02 0.22
N THR A 23 34.56 -2.18 -0.24
CA THR A 23 34.32 -1.22 -1.32
C THR A 23 33.87 -1.90 -2.62
N ASP A 24 32.96 -1.25 -3.35
CA ASP A 24 32.59 -1.67 -4.71
C ASP A 24 33.79 -1.57 -5.65
N GLY A 25 33.81 -2.44 -6.66
CA GLY A 25 34.88 -2.50 -7.65
C GLY A 25 34.39 -3.09 -8.96
N PRO A 26 35.27 -3.25 -9.96
CA PRO A 26 34.90 -3.74 -11.30
C PRO A 26 34.47 -5.22 -11.34
N ARG A 27 34.51 -5.92 -10.19
CA ARG A 27 34.08 -7.32 -10.06
C ARG A 27 33.03 -7.42 -8.96
N PRO A 28 32.03 -8.29 -9.11
CA PRO A 28 31.07 -8.53 -8.05
C PRO A 28 31.79 -9.06 -6.81
N ARG A 29 31.34 -8.59 -5.63
CA ARG A 29 31.86 -9.07 -4.36
C ARG A 29 31.59 -10.58 -4.23
N ARG A 30 32.61 -11.33 -3.81
CA ARG A 30 32.51 -12.78 -3.58
C ARG A 30 32.97 -13.16 -2.19
N ALA A 31 32.20 -14.00 -1.52
CA ALA A 31 32.56 -14.62 -0.24
C ALA A 31 32.40 -16.13 -0.33
N ALA A 32 33.04 -16.85 0.58
CA ALA A 32 32.82 -18.28 0.73
C ALA A 32 32.43 -18.62 2.17
N VAL A 33 31.53 -19.60 2.31
CA VAL A 33 31.11 -20.17 3.60
C VAL A 33 31.51 -21.63 3.60
N SER A 34 32.34 -22.03 4.58
CA SER A 34 32.75 -23.43 4.78
C SER A 34 32.15 -23.98 6.07
N SER A 35 31.68 -25.22 6.04
CA SER A 35 31.21 -25.96 7.22
C SER A 35 31.79 -27.37 7.23
N PHE A 36 32.39 -27.77 8.35
CA PHE A 36 33.05 -29.06 8.52
C PHE A 36 32.41 -29.78 9.71
N GLY A 37 31.58 -30.79 9.43
CA GLY A 37 30.86 -31.55 10.45
C GLY A 37 31.75 -32.62 11.09
N PHE A 38 31.54 -32.89 12.39
CA PHE A 38 32.27 -33.94 13.12
C PHE A 38 32.14 -35.34 12.48
N SER A 39 31.02 -35.62 11.80
CA SER A 39 30.81 -36.87 11.05
C SER A 39 31.71 -37.04 9.81
N GLY A 40 32.48 -36.00 9.44
CA GLY A 40 33.30 -35.96 8.23
C GLY A 40 32.61 -35.38 7.00
N THR A 41 31.35 -34.94 7.11
CA THR A 41 30.64 -34.27 6.02
C THR A 41 31.07 -32.81 5.93
N ASN A 42 31.55 -32.41 4.76
CA ASN A 42 32.03 -31.05 4.49
C ASN A 42 31.16 -30.37 3.45
N ALA A 43 30.89 -29.08 3.64
CA ALA A 43 30.18 -28.24 2.68
C ALA A 43 30.96 -26.93 2.46
N HIS A 44 30.98 -26.47 1.21
CA HIS A 44 31.60 -25.21 0.82
C HIS A 44 30.71 -24.51 -0.20
N VAL A 45 30.34 -23.26 0.09
CA VAL A 45 29.46 -22.45 -0.75
C VAL A 45 30.20 -21.17 -1.12
N VAL A 46 30.17 -20.81 -2.40
CA VAL A 46 30.65 -19.51 -2.90
C VAL A 46 29.44 -18.63 -3.18
N LEU A 47 29.44 -17.44 -2.59
CA LEU A 47 28.41 -16.42 -2.74
C LEU A 47 28.96 -15.30 -3.63
N GLU A 48 28.11 -14.78 -4.50
CA GLU A 48 28.39 -13.61 -5.32
C GLU A 48 27.30 -12.56 -5.08
N GLN A 49 27.70 -11.29 -5.07
CA GLN A 49 26.79 -10.15 -5.05
C GLN A 49 25.73 -10.27 -6.15
N ALA A 50 24.47 -10.01 -5.80
CA ALA A 50 23.40 -9.96 -6.79
C ALA A 50 23.73 -8.91 -7.87
N PRO A 51 23.35 -9.16 -9.14
CA PRO A 51 23.54 -8.18 -10.19
C PRO A 51 22.84 -6.87 -9.82
N GLU A 52 23.42 -5.74 -10.20
CA GLU A 52 22.75 -4.46 -10.04
C GLU A 52 21.43 -4.51 -10.81
N PRO A 53 20.29 -4.18 -10.16
CA PRO A 53 19.02 -4.14 -10.88
C PRO A 53 19.17 -3.14 -12.03
N ALA A 54 18.66 -3.51 -13.21
CA ALA A 54 18.62 -2.58 -14.33
C ALA A 54 17.96 -1.28 -13.85
N PRO A 55 18.47 -0.10 -14.24
CA PRO A 55 17.83 1.16 -13.87
C PRO A 55 16.40 1.09 -14.37
N GLU A 56 15.46 0.98 -13.45
CA GLU A 56 14.06 1.17 -13.78
C GLU A 56 13.95 2.59 -14.35
N PRO A 57 13.22 2.78 -15.47
CA PRO A 57 12.94 4.13 -15.92
C PRO A 57 12.40 4.86 -14.70
N ALA A 58 13.05 5.97 -14.32
CA ALA A 58 12.63 6.76 -13.17
C ALA A 58 11.13 6.94 -13.35
N ALA A 59 10.34 6.27 -12.50
CA ALA A 59 8.92 6.47 -12.51
C ALA A 59 8.80 7.97 -12.29
N GLU A 60 8.40 8.72 -13.32
CA GLU A 60 8.04 10.11 -13.14
C GLU A 60 7.17 10.09 -11.91
N ALA A 61 7.57 10.83 -10.87
CA ALA A 61 6.82 10.89 -9.64
C ALA A 61 5.43 11.31 -10.07
N GLY A 62 4.54 10.33 -10.19
CA GLY A 62 3.18 10.57 -10.62
C GLY A 62 2.62 11.61 -9.66
N PRO A 63 1.64 12.42 -10.10
CA PRO A 63 0.98 13.33 -9.18
C PRO A 63 0.67 12.56 -7.89
N ALA A 64 1.13 13.10 -6.76
CA ALA A 64 1.00 12.46 -5.46
C ALA A 64 -0.41 11.89 -5.36
N ALA A 65 -0.53 10.59 -5.10
CA ALA A 65 -1.83 9.95 -5.04
C ALA A 65 -2.71 10.80 -4.12
N PRO A 66 -3.82 11.37 -4.60
CA PRO A 66 -4.60 12.35 -3.83
C PRO A 66 -5.36 11.69 -2.67
N PHE A 67 -5.13 10.40 -2.46
CA PHE A 67 -5.67 9.58 -1.40
C PHE A 67 -4.53 8.90 -0.64
N ALA A 68 -4.73 8.75 0.67
CA ALA A 68 -3.85 7.98 1.53
C ALA A 68 -3.85 6.50 1.13
N ALA A 69 -2.70 5.96 0.72
CA ALA A 69 -2.55 4.52 0.53
C ALA A 69 -2.67 3.81 1.90
N PRO A 70 -3.59 2.86 2.07
CA PRO A 70 -3.80 2.22 3.37
C PRO A 70 -2.61 1.33 3.74
N TRP A 71 -2.12 1.46 4.98
CA TRP A 71 -1.17 0.52 5.53
C TRP A 71 -1.93 -0.66 6.14
N LEU A 72 -1.83 -1.82 5.49
CA LEU A 72 -2.54 -3.03 5.86
C LEU A 72 -1.68 -3.89 6.80
N LEU A 73 -2.14 -4.08 8.03
CA LEU A 73 -1.48 -4.88 9.04
C LEU A 73 -2.31 -6.13 9.32
N SER A 74 -1.63 -7.24 9.60
CA SER A 74 -2.30 -8.43 10.09
C SER A 74 -1.40 -9.31 10.94
N ALA A 75 -2.00 -10.01 11.91
CA ALA A 75 -1.30 -10.93 12.80
C ALA A 75 -2.20 -12.08 13.27
N LYS A 76 -1.57 -13.11 13.85
CA LYS A 76 -2.28 -14.26 14.46
C LYS A 76 -2.87 -13.94 15.83
N THR A 77 -2.45 -12.85 16.47
CA THR A 77 -2.97 -12.43 17.78
C THR A 77 -3.07 -10.90 17.82
N PRO A 78 -3.94 -10.32 18.69
CA PRO A 78 -4.01 -8.88 18.87
C PRO A 78 -2.67 -8.28 19.32
N ASP A 79 -1.91 -8.99 20.16
CA ASP A 79 -0.63 -8.51 20.69
C ASP A 79 0.45 -8.45 19.62
N ALA A 80 0.47 -9.44 18.72
CA ALA A 80 1.36 -9.44 17.57
C ALA A 80 0.98 -8.33 16.57
N LEU A 81 -0.31 -8.00 16.43
CA LEU A 81 -0.75 -6.85 15.62
C LEU A 81 -0.22 -5.54 16.19
N ARG A 82 -0.29 -5.36 17.52
CA ARG A 82 0.29 -4.19 18.21
C ARG A 82 1.81 -4.13 18.09
N ALA A 83 2.49 -5.28 18.14
CA ALA A 83 3.94 -5.35 17.91
C ALA A 83 4.31 -4.97 16.47
N GLN A 84 3.54 -5.40 15.48
CA GLN A 84 3.73 -5.03 14.07
C GLN A 84 3.55 -3.52 13.86
N ALA A 85 2.55 -2.90 14.50
CA ALA A 85 2.39 -1.44 14.45
C ALA A 85 3.61 -0.70 15.00
N ARG A 86 4.20 -1.17 16.11
CA ARG A 86 5.43 -0.59 16.68
C ARG A 86 6.63 -0.74 15.74
N SER A 87 6.79 -1.89 15.10
CA SER A 87 7.91 -2.09 14.16
C SER A 87 7.79 -1.26 12.90
N LEU A 88 6.60 -0.74 12.58
CA LEU A 88 6.35 0.11 11.42
C LEU A 88 6.56 1.62 11.68
N LEU A 89 6.66 2.05 12.94
CA LEU A 89 6.85 3.47 13.30
C LEU A 89 8.08 4.14 12.63
N PRO A 90 9.26 3.49 12.51
CA PRO A 90 10.41 4.12 11.86
C PRO A 90 10.18 4.44 10.38
N TYR A 91 9.27 3.71 9.71
CA TYR A 91 8.97 3.90 8.29
C TYR A 91 7.95 5.02 8.06
N ALA A 92 7.26 5.48 9.10
CA ALA A 92 6.30 6.59 9.01
C ALA A 92 6.97 7.98 9.07
N GLN A 93 8.31 8.04 9.17
CA GLN A 93 9.08 9.28 9.33
C GLN A 93 9.76 9.75 8.04
N ASP A 94 9.74 8.93 6.98
CA ASP A 94 10.51 9.16 5.77
C ASP A 94 9.59 9.66 4.64
N PRO A 95 9.65 10.95 4.27
CA PRO A 95 8.90 11.47 3.12
C PRO A 95 9.50 11.02 1.76
N GLY A 96 10.72 10.49 1.75
CA GLY A 96 11.47 10.10 0.55
C GLY A 96 11.48 8.60 0.23
N ARG A 97 11.22 7.72 1.21
CA ARG A 97 10.77 6.34 0.95
C ARG A 97 9.27 6.37 0.81
N ALA A 98 8.78 6.18 -0.42
CA ALA A 98 7.39 6.45 -0.74
C ALA A 98 6.51 5.67 0.24
N ALA A 99 5.68 6.36 1.03
CA ALA A 99 4.68 5.71 1.89
C ALA A 99 3.83 4.69 1.11
N LEU A 100 3.76 4.87 -0.21
CA LEU A 100 3.24 3.96 -1.20
C LEU A 100 4.01 2.63 -1.30
N ASP A 101 5.35 2.61 -1.26
CA ASP A 101 6.16 1.38 -1.28
C ASP A 101 5.92 0.56 -0.02
N VAL A 102 5.76 1.22 1.13
CA VAL A 102 5.42 0.55 2.39
C VAL A 102 4.01 -0.03 2.30
N ALA A 103 3.03 0.77 1.87
CA ALA A 103 1.67 0.32 1.67
C ALA A 103 1.60 -0.87 0.69
N TYR A 104 2.30 -0.78 -0.44
CA TYR A 104 2.42 -1.82 -1.44
C TYR A 104 3.04 -3.10 -0.85
N SER A 105 4.19 -2.98 -0.18
CA SER A 105 4.87 -4.11 0.44
C SER A 105 4.02 -4.81 1.51
N LEU A 106 3.24 -4.04 2.27
CA LEU A 106 2.28 -4.56 3.24
C LEU A 106 1.10 -5.27 2.58
N ALA A 107 0.60 -4.73 1.47
CA ALA A 107 -0.55 -5.29 0.76
C ALA A 107 -0.22 -6.54 -0.07
N THR A 108 0.96 -6.60 -0.69
CA THR A 108 1.31 -7.65 -1.68
C THR A 108 2.36 -8.63 -1.15
N GLY A 109 3.23 -8.19 -0.23
CA GLY A 109 4.37 -8.96 0.26
C GLY A 109 4.15 -9.61 1.63
N ARG A 110 2.94 -9.55 2.21
CA ARG A 110 2.62 -10.11 3.53
C ARG A 110 1.36 -10.96 3.49
N ASN A 111 1.36 -12.04 4.27
CA ASN A 111 0.19 -12.90 4.42
C ASN A 111 -0.93 -12.17 5.17
N ALA A 112 -2.17 -12.30 4.70
CA ALA A 112 -3.35 -11.75 5.36
C ALA A 112 -3.86 -12.70 6.47
N LEU A 113 -3.56 -12.37 7.73
CA LEU A 113 -3.92 -13.15 8.92
C LEU A 113 -5.26 -12.70 9.55
N GLU A 114 -5.67 -13.34 10.64
CA GLU A 114 -7.00 -13.18 11.24
C GLU A 114 -7.23 -11.82 11.88
N HIS A 115 -6.30 -11.32 12.70
CA HIS A 115 -6.42 -10.00 13.31
C HIS A 115 -5.85 -8.97 12.35
N ARG A 116 -6.68 -8.04 11.88
CA ARG A 116 -6.34 -7.07 10.85
C ARG A 116 -6.52 -5.65 11.33
N ALA A 117 -5.68 -4.76 10.84
CA ALA A 117 -5.89 -3.33 10.92
C ALA A 117 -5.56 -2.65 9.59
N ALA A 118 -6.32 -1.62 9.24
CA ALA A 118 -5.97 -0.69 8.18
C ALA A 118 -5.71 0.68 8.80
N VAL A 119 -4.53 1.23 8.55
CA VAL A 119 -4.16 2.60 8.93
C VAL A 119 -4.31 3.49 7.69
N ILE A 120 -5.13 4.53 7.79
CA ILE A 120 -5.46 5.44 6.69
C ILE A 120 -5.32 6.88 7.21
N ALA A 121 -4.25 7.56 6.77
CA ALA A 121 -3.97 8.93 7.16
C ALA A 121 -3.37 9.71 5.96
N PRO A 122 -3.72 11.00 5.80
CA PRO A 122 -3.35 11.79 4.61
C PRO A 122 -1.87 12.15 4.55
N ASP A 123 -1.16 12.03 5.67
CA ASP A 123 0.23 12.46 5.80
C ASP A 123 1.05 11.53 6.72
N PRO A 124 2.38 11.63 6.68
CA PRO A 124 3.27 10.82 7.51
C PRO A 124 3.05 11.01 9.02
N ALA A 125 2.70 12.22 9.47
CA ALA A 125 2.49 12.50 10.89
C ALA A 125 1.23 11.80 11.43
N GLY A 126 0.13 11.86 10.66
CA GLY A 126 -1.11 11.13 10.96
C GLY A 126 -0.91 9.62 10.88
N THR A 127 -0.09 9.14 9.94
CA THR A 127 0.27 7.70 9.85
C THR A 127 1.00 7.25 11.11
N ARG A 128 1.98 8.04 11.57
CA ARG A 128 2.71 7.76 12.80
C ARG A 128 1.79 7.77 14.03
N GLU A 129 0.92 8.77 14.15
CA GLU A 129 -0.04 8.86 15.25
C GLU A 129 -0.97 7.64 15.28
N ALA A 130 -1.51 7.24 14.13
CA ALA A 130 -2.38 6.08 13.99
C ALA A 130 -1.66 4.77 14.34
N LEU A 131 -0.39 4.61 13.92
CA LEU A 131 0.43 3.46 14.29
C LEU A 131 0.73 3.42 15.79
N THR A 132 1.01 4.57 16.42
CA THR A 132 1.19 4.67 17.88
C THR A 132 -0.10 4.28 18.61
N ALA A 133 -1.26 4.82 18.20
CA ALA A 133 -2.53 4.45 18.78
C ALA A 133 -2.83 2.95 18.61
N LEU A 134 -2.50 2.36 17.45
CA LEU A 134 -2.63 0.92 17.22
C LEU A 134 -1.70 0.10 18.12
N ALA A 135 -0.44 0.52 18.24
CA ALA A 135 0.56 -0.10 19.12
C ALA A 135 0.14 -0.10 20.59
N ASP A 136 -0.45 0.99 21.07
CA ASP A 136 -0.89 1.15 22.46
C ASP A 136 -2.27 0.55 22.72
N GLY A 137 -2.95 0.08 21.66
CA GLY A 137 -4.31 -0.43 21.74
C GLY A 137 -5.39 0.66 21.86
N ALA A 138 -5.00 1.94 21.82
CA ALA A 138 -5.89 3.10 21.89
C ALA A 138 -6.81 3.24 20.65
N PRO A 139 -7.97 3.89 20.80
CA PRO A 139 -8.86 4.19 19.67
C PRO A 139 -8.24 5.28 18.78
N SER A 140 -8.48 5.19 17.47
CA SER A 140 -8.14 6.24 16.50
C SER A 140 -9.08 6.18 15.30
N ARG A 141 -9.48 7.34 14.79
CA ARG A 141 -10.32 7.45 13.58
C ARG A 141 -9.62 7.00 12.31
N ALA A 142 -8.28 7.04 12.32
CA ALA A 142 -7.43 6.61 11.21
C ALA A 142 -7.15 5.10 11.22
N VAL A 143 -7.69 4.36 12.21
CA VAL A 143 -7.44 2.92 12.37
C VAL A 143 -8.76 2.15 12.33
N VAL A 144 -8.92 1.32 11.32
CA VAL A 144 -10.01 0.33 11.25
C VAL A 144 -9.46 -1.02 11.69
N ARG A 145 -10.07 -1.66 12.68
CA ARG A 145 -9.68 -3.00 13.16
C ARG A 145 -10.78 -4.01 12.85
N ALA A 146 -10.39 -5.22 12.51
CA ALA A 146 -11.29 -6.33 12.33
C ALA A 146 -10.61 -7.65 12.69
N THR A 147 -11.42 -8.63 13.09
CA THR A 147 -11.00 -10.04 13.12
C THR A 147 -11.72 -10.74 11.99
N ALA A 148 -10.98 -11.32 11.05
CA ALA A 148 -11.55 -12.03 9.93
C ALA A 148 -12.28 -13.29 10.42
N VAL A 149 -13.52 -13.48 9.97
CA VAL A 149 -14.28 -14.72 10.20
C VAL A 149 -14.09 -15.62 8.98
N ALA A 150 -13.67 -16.86 9.20
CA ALA A 150 -13.51 -17.82 8.11
C ALA A 150 -14.85 -18.01 7.36
N GLY A 151 -14.83 -17.91 6.02
CA GLY A 151 -15.98 -18.28 5.18
C GLY A 151 -16.93 -17.17 4.71
N SER A 152 -16.65 -15.88 4.93
CA SER A 152 -17.49 -14.79 4.39
C SER A 152 -17.20 -14.51 2.90
N GLY A 153 -17.41 -15.50 2.03
CA GLY A 153 -16.99 -15.47 0.62
C GLY A 153 -17.97 -14.84 -0.37
N LYS A 154 -19.03 -14.16 0.10
CA LYS A 154 -20.00 -13.51 -0.80
C LYS A 154 -20.02 -12.02 -0.56
N HIS A 155 -19.71 -11.26 -1.61
CA HIS A 155 -19.89 -9.82 -1.65
C HIS A 155 -21.29 -9.51 -2.21
N ALA A 156 -21.97 -8.52 -1.65
CA ALA A 156 -23.20 -7.96 -2.17
C ALA A 156 -22.98 -6.47 -2.44
N PHE A 157 -23.39 -6.00 -3.61
CA PHE A 157 -23.38 -4.59 -3.96
C PHE A 157 -24.77 -4.02 -3.69
N LEU A 158 -24.84 -2.98 -2.87
CA LEU A 158 -26.08 -2.29 -2.53
C LEU A 158 -26.08 -0.94 -3.23
N PHE A 159 -27.07 -0.74 -4.09
CA PHE A 159 -27.31 0.49 -4.84
C PHE A 159 -28.39 1.28 -4.11
N SER A 160 -28.08 2.53 -3.75
CA SER A 160 -28.97 3.35 -2.94
C SER A 160 -30.02 4.04 -3.80
N GLY A 161 -31.20 4.22 -3.23
CA GLY A 161 -32.25 5.01 -3.87
C GLY A 161 -32.02 6.51 -3.68
N GLN A 162 -32.98 7.29 -4.19
CA GLN A 162 -33.06 8.73 -3.95
C GLN A 162 -33.04 9.08 -2.46
N GLY A 163 -32.27 10.11 -2.11
CA GLY A 163 -31.99 10.56 -0.75
C GLY A 163 -30.50 10.58 -0.40
N SER A 164 -29.64 9.92 -1.18
CA SER A 164 -28.19 9.88 -0.98
C SER A 164 -27.40 10.91 -1.82
N GLN A 165 -28.07 11.59 -2.75
CA GLN A 165 -27.44 12.55 -3.64
C GLN A 165 -26.91 13.77 -2.87
N ARG A 166 -25.74 14.24 -3.28
CA ARG A 166 -25.14 15.50 -2.81
C ARG A 166 -24.41 16.16 -3.97
N LEU A 167 -24.35 17.49 -3.96
CA LEU A 167 -23.56 18.23 -4.94
C LEU A 167 -22.11 17.76 -4.95
N GLY A 168 -21.54 17.64 -6.16
CA GLY A 168 -20.16 17.22 -6.36
C GLY A 168 -19.86 15.78 -5.98
N MET A 169 -20.87 14.92 -5.75
CA MET A 169 -20.63 13.50 -5.52
C MET A 169 -19.83 12.88 -6.68
N GLY A 170 -18.74 12.18 -6.36
CA GLY A 170 -17.86 11.57 -7.37
C GLY A 170 -16.91 12.54 -8.11
N ARG A 171 -16.95 13.85 -7.87
CA ARG A 171 -16.06 14.82 -8.56
C ARG A 171 -14.57 14.54 -8.34
N GLU A 172 -14.19 14.32 -7.09
CA GLU A 172 -12.80 13.97 -6.74
C GLU A 172 -12.42 12.60 -7.32
N LEU A 173 -13.33 11.64 -7.35
CA LEU A 173 -13.07 10.33 -7.95
C LEU A 173 -12.89 10.44 -9.47
N HIS A 174 -13.68 11.28 -10.13
CA HIS A 174 -13.58 11.57 -11.56
C HIS A 174 -12.22 12.17 -11.93
N ALA A 175 -11.72 13.11 -11.12
CA ALA A 175 -10.43 13.75 -11.35
C ALA A 175 -9.23 12.80 -11.21
N VAL A 176 -9.39 11.70 -10.45
CA VAL A 176 -8.27 10.88 -9.97
C VAL A 176 -8.25 9.49 -10.57
N PHE A 177 -9.42 8.88 -10.79
CA PHE A 177 -9.54 7.50 -11.22
C PHE A 177 -10.09 7.42 -12.64
N PRO A 178 -9.24 7.15 -13.66
CA PRO A 178 -9.70 7.05 -15.04
C PRO A 178 -10.80 6.01 -15.28
N VAL A 179 -10.84 4.94 -14.48
CA VAL A 179 -11.91 3.93 -14.53
C VAL A 179 -13.26 4.52 -14.13
N PHE A 180 -13.29 5.26 -13.02
CA PHE A 180 -14.49 5.97 -12.56
C PHE A 180 -14.92 7.00 -13.61
N ALA A 181 -13.99 7.84 -14.07
CA ALA A 181 -14.26 8.90 -15.04
C ALA A 181 -14.91 8.35 -16.31
N ARG A 182 -14.31 7.32 -16.92
CA ARG A 182 -14.85 6.68 -18.13
C ARG A 182 -16.25 6.09 -17.91
N ALA A 183 -16.47 5.43 -16.77
CA ALA A 183 -17.76 4.82 -16.46
C ALA A 183 -18.85 5.88 -16.23
N PHE A 184 -18.52 6.96 -15.51
CA PHE A 184 -19.41 8.08 -15.27
C PHE A 184 -19.75 8.83 -16.57
N ASP A 185 -18.73 9.18 -17.36
CA ASP A 185 -18.90 9.91 -18.62
C ASP A 185 -19.73 9.10 -19.63
N ALA A 186 -19.54 7.78 -19.69
CA ALA A 186 -20.35 6.91 -20.54
C ALA A 186 -21.82 6.85 -20.09
N ALA A 187 -22.08 6.83 -18.78
CA ALA A 187 -23.44 6.89 -18.25
C ALA A 187 -24.10 8.24 -18.55
N CYS A 188 -23.40 9.36 -18.33
CA CYS A 188 -23.88 10.69 -18.71
C CYS A 188 -24.21 10.77 -20.20
N ALA A 189 -23.29 10.35 -21.08
CA ALA A 189 -23.52 10.40 -22.53
C ALA A 189 -24.74 9.60 -22.99
N ALA A 190 -25.09 8.51 -22.29
CA ALA A 190 -26.28 7.72 -22.58
C ALA A 190 -27.58 8.35 -22.04
N LEU A 191 -27.50 9.15 -20.97
CA LEU A 191 -28.64 9.74 -20.27
C LEU A 191 -28.96 11.16 -20.75
N ASP A 192 -27.94 11.93 -21.14
CA ASP A 192 -28.06 13.32 -21.59
C ASP A 192 -29.08 13.53 -22.72
N PRO A 193 -29.24 12.62 -23.72
CA PRO A 193 -30.30 12.76 -24.74
C PRO A 193 -31.73 12.76 -24.19
N HIS A 194 -31.93 12.37 -22.93
CA HIS A 194 -33.22 12.28 -22.25
C HIS A 194 -33.43 13.38 -21.21
N LEU A 195 -32.50 14.33 -21.07
CA LEU A 195 -32.50 15.36 -20.04
C LEU A 195 -32.43 16.77 -20.65
N GLU A 196 -32.98 17.77 -19.96
CA GLU A 196 -32.95 19.15 -20.44
C GLU A 196 -31.58 19.82 -20.26
N LEU A 197 -30.74 19.28 -19.37
CA LEU A 197 -29.40 19.77 -19.05
C LEU A 197 -28.42 18.59 -19.00
N PRO A 198 -27.14 18.81 -19.35
CA PRO A 198 -26.11 17.78 -19.20
C PRO A 198 -26.02 17.30 -17.75
N LEU A 199 -26.14 15.99 -17.54
CA LEU A 199 -26.21 15.40 -16.20
C LEU A 199 -24.95 15.72 -15.38
N ARG A 200 -23.78 15.71 -16.04
CA ARG A 200 -22.50 16.07 -15.40
C ARG A 200 -22.53 17.48 -14.82
N ASP A 201 -23.13 18.43 -15.52
CA ASP A 201 -23.18 19.83 -15.11
C ASP A 201 -24.14 20.02 -13.94
N VAL A 202 -25.21 19.22 -13.85
CA VAL A 202 -26.09 19.20 -12.68
C VAL A 202 -25.40 18.55 -11.47
N VAL A 203 -24.71 17.42 -11.65
CA VAL A 203 -24.03 16.72 -10.54
C VAL A 203 -22.83 17.50 -10.02
N PHE A 204 -22.06 18.15 -10.91
CA PHE A 204 -20.87 18.94 -10.58
C PHE A 204 -21.14 20.46 -10.57
N GLY A 205 -22.40 20.87 -10.62
CA GLY A 205 -22.81 22.26 -10.48
C GLY A 205 -22.82 22.72 -9.03
N ASP A 206 -23.57 23.78 -8.81
CA ASP A 206 -23.78 24.47 -7.52
C ASP A 206 -25.26 24.51 -7.09
N ASP A 207 -26.19 24.02 -7.92
CA ASP A 207 -27.63 24.00 -7.65
C ASP A 207 -28.09 22.66 -7.03
N ALA A 208 -28.19 22.64 -5.71
CA ALA A 208 -28.63 21.46 -4.96
C ALA A 208 -30.13 21.17 -5.13
N GLU A 209 -30.95 22.19 -5.41
CA GLU A 209 -32.39 22.02 -5.58
C GLU A 209 -32.66 21.32 -6.91
N LEU A 210 -31.98 21.75 -7.98
CA LEU A 210 -32.03 21.11 -9.29
C LEU A 210 -31.58 19.63 -9.23
N LEU A 211 -30.48 19.34 -8.53
CA LEU A 211 -30.04 17.95 -8.30
C LEU A 211 -31.07 17.15 -7.49
N GLY A 212 -31.81 17.81 -6.61
CA GLY A 212 -32.87 17.23 -5.78
C GLY A 212 -34.17 16.92 -6.53
N GLU A 213 -34.34 17.44 -7.74
CA GLU A 213 -35.45 17.06 -8.61
C GLU A 213 -35.27 15.62 -9.11
N THR A 214 -36.30 14.79 -8.93
CA THR A 214 -36.26 13.36 -9.27
C THR A 214 -35.75 13.07 -10.69
N ARG A 215 -36.04 13.95 -11.66
CA ARG A 215 -35.59 13.84 -13.06
C ARG A 215 -34.06 13.90 -13.19
N PHE A 216 -33.36 14.58 -12.29
CA PHE A 216 -31.89 14.62 -12.25
C PHE A 216 -31.32 13.69 -11.18
N THR A 217 -32.00 13.56 -10.03
CA THR A 217 -31.53 12.70 -8.93
C THR A 217 -31.36 11.24 -9.38
N GLN A 218 -32.36 10.65 -10.04
CA GLN A 218 -32.36 9.23 -10.39
C GLN A 218 -31.25 8.91 -11.43
N PRO A 219 -31.12 9.65 -12.55
CA PRO A 219 -30.00 9.48 -13.46
C PRO A 219 -28.64 9.73 -12.82
N ALA A 220 -28.53 10.73 -11.93
CA ALA A 220 -27.28 11.07 -11.26
C ALA A 220 -26.81 9.93 -10.34
N LEU A 221 -27.71 9.38 -9.53
CA LEU A 221 -27.41 8.23 -8.66
C LEU A 221 -27.02 7.01 -9.48
N PHE A 222 -27.75 6.71 -10.57
CA PHE A 222 -27.36 5.63 -11.47
C PHE A 222 -25.95 5.82 -12.03
N ALA A 223 -25.63 6.99 -12.57
CA ALA A 223 -24.32 7.28 -13.15
C ALA A 223 -23.18 7.15 -12.13
N VAL A 224 -23.37 7.70 -10.93
CA VAL A 224 -22.36 7.64 -9.86
C VAL A 224 -22.20 6.23 -9.33
N GLU A 225 -23.27 5.50 -9.04
CA GLU A 225 -23.18 4.17 -8.45
C GLU A 225 -22.65 3.12 -9.43
N VAL A 226 -22.97 3.23 -10.72
CA VAL A 226 -22.32 2.42 -11.77
C VAL A 226 -20.83 2.73 -11.84
N ALA A 227 -20.43 4.01 -11.79
CA ALA A 227 -19.03 4.38 -11.80
C ALA A 227 -18.27 3.89 -10.55
N LEU A 228 -18.89 3.95 -9.36
CA LEU A 228 -18.35 3.38 -8.13
C LEU A 228 -18.17 1.86 -8.23
N PHE A 229 -19.18 1.15 -8.76
CA PHE A 229 -19.10 -0.28 -8.98
C PHE A 229 -17.93 -0.64 -9.90
N ARG A 230 -17.78 0.06 -11.02
CA ARG A 230 -16.66 -0.15 -11.95
C ARG A 230 -15.30 0.12 -11.33
N LEU A 231 -15.21 1.10 -10.43
CA LEU A 231 -13.98 1.40 -9.71
C LEU A 231 -13.60 0.29 -8.71
N VAL A 232 -14.58 -0.32 -8.03
CA VAL A 232 -14.31 -1.41 -7.06
C VAL A 232 -14.00 -2.74 -7.76
N GLU A 233 -14.52 -2.97 -8.96
CA GLU A 233 -14.29 -4.17 -9.76
C GLU A 233 -12.93 -4.19 -10.48
N SER A 234 -12.27 -3.05 -10.65
CA SER A 234 -11.08 -2.89 -11.49
C SER A 234 -9.79 -3.47 -10.91
#